data_AF-A0A536A4C8-F1
#
_entry.id   AF-A0A536A4C8-F1
#
_cell.length_a   1.000
_cell.length_b   1.000
_cell.length_c   1.000
_cell.angle_alpha   90.00
_cell.angle_beta   90.00
_cell.angle_gamma   90.00
#
_symmetry.space_group_name_H-M   'P 1'
#
loop_
_entity.id
_entity.type
_entity.pdbx_description
1 polymer ?
#
loop_
_entity_poly.entity_id
_entity_poly.type
_entity_poly.pdbx_seq_one_letter_code
_entity_poly.pdbx_strand_id
1 'polypeptide(L)'
;MTAEILLAVRAGIMSAEGDPIVFLDADLTIPVEILDLFLEALATGADLAIASRYVAGSVVDRPWWRRVMGDVYRFVVHALVPTDIKDTQCGGKMYTAEAAKNLFARQRLDGFAFDAEVLFLAKRAGYRVREIPFALRQRNDTRIDFLRDSPRMFRDLFLIRLNALRGVYGR
;
A
#
# COMPACT_ATOMS: atom_id res chain seq x y z
N MET A 1 -13.35 -10.59 4.04
CA MET A 1 -13.32 -9.29 4.79
C MET A 1 -14.27 -8.30 4.09
N THR A 2 -15.15 -7.59 4.81
CA THR A 2 -16.16 -6.67 4.23
C THR A 2 -15.58 -5.27 3.96
N ALA A 3 -16.24 -4.49 3.10
CA ALA A 3 -15.85 -3.13 2.70
C ALA A 3 -15.68 -2.12 3.87
N GLU A 4 -16.12 -2.49 5.07
CA GLU A 4 -16.12 -1.64 6.28
C GLU A 4 -14.71 -1.32 6.81
N ILE A 5 -13.74 -2.24 6.73
CA ILE A 5 -12.39 -2.01 7.27
C ILE A 5 -11.62 -0.97 6.44
N LEU A 6 -11.93 -0.84 5.15
CA LEU A 6 -11.16 -0.01 4.22
C LEU A 6 -11.73 1.41 4.12
N LEU A 7 -13.02 1.57 4.36
CA LEU A 7 -13.61 2.87 4.72
C LEU A 7 -12.93 3.46 5.95
N ALA A 8 -12.52 2.62 6.91
CA ALA A 8 -11.83 3.10 8.12
C ALA A 8 -10.45 3.70 7.82
N VAL A 9 -9.67 3.13 6.88
CA VAL A 9 -8.36 3.69 6.51
C VAL A 9 -8.54 5.06 5.87
N ARG A 10 -9.43 5.18 4.87
CA ARG A 10 -9.70 6.46 4.21
C ARG A 10 -10.24 7.49 5.21
N ALA A 11 -11.21 7.13 6.05
CA ALA A 11 -11.75 8.02 7.07
C ALA A 11 -10.68 8.47 8.07
N GLY A 12 -9.82 7.55 8.52
CA GLY A 12 -8.70 7.83 9.42
C GLY A 12 -7.71 8.82 8.82
N ILE A 13 -7.25 8.57 7.58
CA ILE A 13 -6.36 9.48 6.85
C ILE A 13 -7.02 10.84 6.66
N MET A 14 -8.30 10.89 6.27
CA MET A 14 -9.01 12.16 6.04
C MET A 14 -9.26 12.94 7.34
N SER A 15 -9.30 12.29 8.50
CA SER A 15 -9.50 12.93 9.80
C SER A 15 -8.19 13.28 10.54
N ALA A 16 -7.06 12.69 10.15
CA ALA A 16 -5.77 12.96 10.79
C ALA A 16 -5.32 14.44 10.62
N GLU A 17 -4.87 15.07 11.70
CA GLU A 17 -4.45 16.49 11.71
C GLU A 17 -2.92 16.66 11.74
N GLY A 18 -2.17 15.58 11.94
CA GLY A 18 -0.71 15.60 12.01
C GLY A 18 -0.04 15.72 10.63
N ASP A 19 1.22 16.14 10.64
CA ASP A 19 2.14 16.07 9.51
C ASP A 19 3.50 15.58 10.01
N PRO A 20 3.97 14.39 9.61
CA PRO A 20 3.37 13.47 8.63
C PRO A 20 2.19 12.64 9.15
N ILE A 21 1.47 11.99 8.22
CA ILE A 21 0.39 11.04 8.52
C ILE A 21 0.90 9.62 8.27
N VAL A 22 0.67 8.70 9.22
CA VAL A 22 1.06 7.29 9.09
C VAL A 22 -0.13 6.35 9.06
N PHE A 23 -0.03 5.33 8.21
CA PHE A 23 -0.88 4.15 8.18
C PHE A 23 -0.04 2.93 8.55
N LEU A 24 -0.47 2.20 9.58
CA LEU A 24 0.18 0.98 10.07
C LEU A 24 -0.88 -0.09 10.39
N ASP A 25 -0.62 -1.32 9.94
CA ASP A 25 -1.41 -2.49 10.35
C ASP A 25 -1.35 -2.68 11.87
N ALA A 26 -2.51 -2.88 12.50
CA ALA A 26 -2.64 -2.98 13.95
C ALA A 26 -2.07 -4.28 14.55
N ASP A 27 -1.68 -5.26 13.73
CA ASP A 27 -1.14 -6.54 14.19
C ASP A 27 0.37 -6.51 14.48
N LEU A 28 1.00 -5.33 14.37
CA LEU A 28 2.43 -5.09 14.60
C LEU A 28 3.34 -6.00 13.78
N THR A 29 2.85 -6.50 12.63
CA THR A 29 3.66 -7.21 11.64
C THR A 29 4.78 -6.32 11.09
N ILE A 30 4.55 -5.01 11.11
CA ILE A 30 5.54 -3.99 10.78
C ILE A 30 6.09 -3.40 12.09
N PRO A 31 7.41 -3.46 12.32
CA PRO A 31 8.03 -2.91 13.53
C PRO A 31 7.83 -1.40 13.60
N VAL A 32 7.51 -0.88 14.79
CA VAL A 32 7.30 0.57 15.02
C VAL A 32 8.58 1.37 14.77
N GLU A 33 9.74 0.73 14.93
CA GLU A 33 11.07 1.28 14.65
C GLU A 33 11.24 1.73 13.20
N ILE A 34 10.39 1.26 12.26
CA ILE A 34 10.41 1.74 10.88
C ILE A 34 10.02 3.22 10.75
N LEU A 35 9.33 3.78 11.76
CA LEU A 35 8.87 5.16 11.75
C LEU A 35 10.04 6.16 11.63
N ASP A 36 11.18 5.88 12.25
CA ASP A 36 12.37 6.74 12.17
C ASP A 36 12.90 6.79 10.72
N LEU A 37 12.92 5.64 10.04
CA LEU A 37 13.34 5.55 8.63
C LEU A 37 12.33 6.23 7.69
N PHE A 38 11.04 6.18 8.02
CA PHE A 38 10.02 6.93 7.29
C PHE A 38 10.22 8.44 7.44
N LEU A 39 10.46 8.91 8.67
CA LEU A 39 10.74 10.33 8.94
C LEU A 39 11.98 10.80 8.20
N GLU A 40 13.07 10.02 8.21
CA GLU A 40 14.29 10.33 7.46
C GLU A 40 14.03 10.40 5.95
N ALA A 41 13.26 9.46 5.40
CA ALA A 41 12.90 9.47 3.98
C ALA A 41 12.11 10.74 3.59
N LEU A 42 11.16 11.17 4.43
CA LEU A 42 10.41 12.41 4.19
C LEU A 42 11.30 13.65 4.34
N ALA A 43 12.15 13.69 5.37
CA ALA A 43 13.10 14.78 5.59
C ALA A 43 14.11 14.93 4.43
N THR A 44 14.45 13.84 3.75
CA THR A 44 15.32 13.83 2.56
C THR A 44 14.57 14.09 1.25
N GLY A 45 13.28 14.43 1.31
CA GLY A 45 12.48 14.88 0.18
C GLY A 45 11.59 13.81 -0.44
N ALA A 46 11.33 12.68 0.21
CA ALA A 46 10.21 11.84 -0.21
C ALA A 46 8.88 12.48 0.19
N ASP A 47 7.85 12.31 -0.65
CA ASP A 47 6.48 12.73 -0.31
C ASP A 47 5.72 11.57 0.38
N LEU A 48 6.20 10.34 0.16
CA LEU A 48 5.68 9.11 0.74
C LEU A 48 6.81 8.10 0.96
N ALA A 49 6.85 7.49 2.14
CA ALA A 49 7.70 6.34 2.46
C ALA A 49 6.83 5.10 2.72
N ILE A 50 7.18 3.95 2.14
CA ILE A 50 6.47 2.69 2.36
C ILE A 50 7.42 1.60 2.81
N ALA A 51 6.96 0.76 3.73
CA ALA A 51 7.62 -0.50 4.06
C ALA A 51 7.60 -1.39 2.82
N SER A 52 8.70 -2.09 2.54
CA SER A 52 8.79 -2.97 1.38
C SER A 52 9.52 -4.25 1.72
N ARG A 53 8.93 -5.39 1.33
CA ARG A 53 9.50 -6.74 1.47
C ARG A 53 10.45 -7.09 0.33
N TYR A 54 10.48 -6.28 -0.73
CA TYR A 54 11.05 -6.62 -2.02
C TYR A 54 12.23 -5.71 -2.43
N VAL A 55 12.68 -4.85 -1.54
CA VAL A 55 13.90 -4.05 -1.69
C VAL A 55 15.09 -4.69 -0.98
N ALA A 56 16.30 -4.37 -1.44
CA ALA A 56 17.53 -4.86 -0.82
C ALA A 56 17.60 -4.44 0.66
N GLY A 57 18.04 -5.35 1.52
CA GLY A 57 18.05 -5.17 2.98
C GLY A 57 16.81 -5.71 3.71
N SER A 58 15.74 -6.07 2.99
CA SER A 58 14.54 -6.65 3.60
C SER A 58 14.79 -8.10 4.04
N VAL A 59 14.31 -8.46 5.22
CA VAL A 59 14.36 -9.84 5.72
C VAL A 59 12.93 -10.34 5.88
N VAL A 60 12.59 -11.43 5.19
CA VAL A 60 11.20 -11.93 5.13
C VAL A 60 11.14 -13.34 5.70
N ASP A 61 10.81 -13.43 6.99
CA ASP A 61 10.55 -14.68 7.71
C ASP A 61 9.04 -14.96 7.78
N ARG A 62 8.56 -15.81 6.86
CA ARG A 62 7.17 -16.26 6.76
C ARG A 62 7.08 -17.62 6.03
N PRO A 63 5.96 -18.36 6.15
CA PRO A 63 5.78 -19.62 5.44
C PRO A 63 5.95 -19.49 3.91
N TRP A 64 6.57 -20.49 3.28
CA TRP A 64 6.90 -20.47 1.85
C TRP A 64 5.67 -20.26 0.94
N TRP A 65 4.53 -20.86 1.31
CA TRP A 65 3.29 -20.74 0.53
C TRP A 65 2.78 -19.29 0.53
N ARG A 66 2.95 -18.55 1.64
CA ARG A 66 2.64 -17.11 1.67
C ARG A 66 3.58 -16.32 0.79
N ARG A 67 4.86 -16.69 0.75
CA ARG A 67 5.83 -16.08 -0.18
C ARG A 67 5.30 -16.18 -1.61
N VAL A 68 4.99 -17.39 -2.06
CA VAL A 68 4.44 -17.66 -3.40
C VAL A 68 3.16 -16.86 -3.65
N MET A 69 2.19 -16.86 -2.73
CA MET A 69 0.94 -16.12 -2.92
C MET A 69 1.15 -14.61 -3.03
N GLY A 70 2.03 -14.04 -2.21
CA GLY A 70 2.40 -12.63 -2.30
C GLY A 70 3.11 -12.31 -3.61
N ASP A 71 3.98 -13.20 -4.09
CA ASP A 71 4.71 -13.01 -5.35
C ASP A 71 3.77 -13.09 -6.56
N VAL A 72 2.82 -14.02 -6.56
CA VAL A 72 1.76 -14.11 -7.59
C VAL A 72 0.91 -12.86 -7.58
N TYR A 73 0.45 -12.40 -6.41
CA TYR A 73 -0.36 -11.20 -6.35
C TYR A 73 0.43 -9.97 -6.82
N ARG A 74 1.68 -9.82 -6.36
CA ARG A 74 2.60 -8.76 -6.81
C ARG A 74 2.74 -8.77 -8.32
N PHE A 75 2.97 -9.94 -8.93
CA PHE A 75 3.05 -10.08 -10.38
C PHE A 75 1.77 -9.57 -11.08
N VAL A 76 0.60 -9.95 -10.58
CA VAL A 76 -0.69 -9.50 -11.12
C VAL A 76 -0.86 -7.98 -10.98
N VAL A 77 -0.47 -7.39 -9.85
CA VAL A 77 -0.47 -5.93 -9.67
C VAL A 77 0.39 -5.27 -10.72
N HIS A 78 1.65 -5.68 -10.89
CA HIS A 78 2.56 -5.06 -11.87
C HIS A 78 2.10 -5.26 -13.33
N ALA A 79 1.36 -6.34 -13.62
CA ALA A 79 0.78 -6.56 -14.95
C ALA A 79 -0.41 -5.62 -15.24
N LEU A 80 -1.22 -5.30 -14.23
CA LEU A 80 -2.46 -4.52 -14.42
C LEU A 80 -2.32 -3.04 -14.05
N VAL A 81 -1.49 -2.71 -13.08
CA VAL A 81 -1.32 -1.37 -12.53
C VAL A 81 0.05 -0.82 -12.92
N PRO A 82 0.12 0.22 -13.76
CA PRO A 82 1.41 0.82 -14.15
C PRO A 82 2.11 1.46 -12.95
N THR A 83 3.07 0.75 -12.35
CA THR A 83 3.87 1.23 -11.21
C THR A 83 5.25 0.58 -11.18
N ASP A 84 6.25 1.34 -10.72
CA ASP A 84 7.61 0.90 -10.45
C ASP A 84 7.82 0.48 -8.98
N ILE A 85 6.82 0.68 -8.12
CA ILE A 85 6.86 0.35 -6.69
C ILE A 85 6.79 -1.17 -6.51
N LYS A 86 7.78 -1.76 -5.83
CA LYS A 86 7.91 -3.21 -5.71
C LYS A 86 6.93 -3.83 -4.73
N ASP A 87 6.59 -3.13 -3.65
CA ASP A 87 5.67 -3.64 -2.63
C ASP A 87 4.45 -2.73 -2.42
N THR A 88 3.41 -2.95 -3.21
CA THR A 88 2.19 -2.13 -3.13
C THR A 88 1.31 -2.46 -1.94
N GLN A 89 1.44 -3.65 -1.34
CA GLN A 89 0.49 -4.17 -0.35
C GLN A 89 1.02 -4.15 1.09
N CYS A 90 2.20 -3.57 1.34
CA CYS A 90 2.71 -3.55 2.70
C CYS A 90 1.91 -2.54 3.54
N GLY A 91 1.35 -2.96 4.67
CA GLY A 91 0.49 -2.13 5.51
C GLY A 91 1.22 -1.09 6.37
N GLY A 92 2.35 -0.56 5.91
CA GLY A 92 3.14 0.45 6.61
C GLY A 92 3.57 1.54 5.65
N LYS A 93 2.96 2.72 5.80
CA LYS A 93 3.12 3.84 4.88
C LYS A 93 3.05 5.16 5.63
N MET A 94 3.99 6.07 5.36
CA MET A 94 4.01 7.43 5.89
C MET A 94 3.98 8.44 4.77
N TYR A 95 3.09 9.42 4.87
CA TYR A 95 2.84 10.44 3.87
C TYR A 95 3.09 11.81 4.48
N THR A 96 3.53 12.77 3.68
CA THR A 96 3.25 14.18 4.01
C THR A 96 1.74 14.37 4.10
N ALA A 97 1.28 15.28 4.96
CA ALA A 97 -0.14 15.54 5.11
C ALA A 97 -0.80 15.90 3.77
N GLU A 98 -0.13 16.72 2.95
CA GLU A 98 -0.60 17.10 1.61
C GLU A 98 -0.80 15.87 0.70
N ALA A 99 0.21 15.01 0.59
CA ALA A 99 0.13 13.83 -0.28
C ALA A 99 -0.97 12.88 0.20
N ALA A 100 -1.06 12.61 1.50
CA ALA A 100 -2.13 11.78 2.06
C ALA A 100 -3.52 12.34 1.71
N LYS A 101 -3.80 13.61 2.00
CA LYS A 101 -5.13 14.18 1.74
C LYS A 101 -5.46 14.19 0.25
N ASN A 102 -4.51 14.54 -0.62
CA ASN A 102 -4.71 14.53 -2.07
C ASN A 102 -5.05 13.14 -2.60
N LEU A 103 -4.25 12.14 -2.23
CA LEU A 103 -4.38 10.78 -2.75
C LEU A 103 -5.67 10.11 -2.28
N PHE A 104 -5.98 10.20 -0.99
CA PHE A 104 -7.17 9.58 -0.41
C PHE A 104 -8.47 10.34 -0.75
N ALA A 105 -8.40 11.62 -1.14
CA ALA A 105 -9.53 12.32 -1.75
C ALA A 105 -9.86 11.79 -3.16
N ARG A 106 -8.84 11.40 -3.94
CA ARG A 106 -8.96 10.91 -5.32
C ARG A 106 -9.22 9.41 -5.43
N GLN A 107 -8.95 8.65 -4.37
CA GLN A 107 -9.24 7.22 -4.24
C GLN A 107 -10.68 6.90 -4.66
N ARG A 108 -10.87 5.83 -5.45
CA ARG A 108 -12.18 5.36 -5.92
C ARG A 108 -12.53 3.99 -5.38
N LEU A 109 -11.54 3.20 -4.99
CA LEU A 109 -11.75 1.85 -4.48
C LEU A 109 -11.69 1.85 -2.96
N ASP A 110 -12.75 1.38 -2.31
CA ASP A 110 -12.76 1.06 -0.87
C ASP A 110 -12.51 -0.45 -0.66
N GLY A 111 -11.86 -1.10 -1.63
CA GLY A 111 -11.61 -2.55 -1.68
C GLY A 111 -10.14 -2.90 -1.45
N PHE A 112 -9.81 -4.20 -1.44
CA PHE A 112 -8.48 -4.72 -1.07
C PHE A 112 -7.31 -4.12 -1.86
N ALA A 113 -7.57 -3.60 -3.06
CA ALA A 113 -6.57 -2.97 -3.90
C ALA A 113 -6.41 -1.46 -3.67
N PHE A 114 -7.00 -0.87 -2.62
CA PHE A 114 -6.89 0.56 -2.35
C PHE A 114 -5.43 1.00 -2.22
N ASP A 115 -4.57 0.21 -1.57
CA ASP A 115 -3.15 0.52 -1.45
C ASP A 115 -2.48 0.64 -2.83
N ALA A 116 -2.78 -0.29 -3.74
CA ALA A 116 -2.27 -0.26 -5.10
C ALA A 116 -2.82 0.94 -5.88
N GLU A 117 -4.09 1.33 -5.66
CA GLU A 117 -4.69 2.52 -6.26
C GLU A 117 -4.02 3.80 -5.75
N VAL A 118 -3.87 3.96 -4.44
CA VAL A 118 -3.24 5.13 -3.81
C VAL A 118 -1.80 5.29 -4.29
N LEU A 119 -1.04 4.20 -4.37
CA LEU A 119 0.34 4.23 -4.87
C LEU A 119 0.41 4.50 -6.37
N PHE A 120 -0.53 3.97 -7.16
CA PHE A 120 -0.66 4.32 -8.56
C PHE A 120 -0.95 5.81 -8.76
N LEU A 121 -1.89 6.37 -7.99
CA LEU A 121 -2.20 7.80 -7.97
C LEU A 121 -0.97 8.62 -7.57
N ALA A 122 -0.19 8.13 -6.59
CA ALA A 122 1.03 8.81 -6.15
C ALA A 122 2.04 8.97 -7.28
N LYS A 123 2.33 7.86 -7.99
CA LYS A 123 3.22 7.88 -9.16
C LYS A 123 2.68 8.75 -10.29
N ARG A 124 1.38 8.70 -10.56
CA ARG A 124 0.74 9.50 -11.61
C ARG A 124 0.79 11.00 -11.31
N ALA A 125 0.64 11.39 -10.05
CA ALA A 125 0.74 12.77 -9.59
C ALA A 125 2.19 13.29 -9.47
N GLY A 126 3.19 12.44 -9.72
CA GLY A 126 4.60 12.81 -9.67
C GLY A 126 5.21 12.82 -8.28
N TYR A 127 4.52 12.27 -7.27
CA TYR A 127 5.06 12.19 -5.91
C TYR A 127 6.26 11.24 -5.84
N ARG A 128 7.24 11.62 -5.02
CA ARG A 128 8.46 10.86 -4.75
C ARG A 128 8.17 9.81 -3.68
N VAL A 129 8.06 8.56 -4.13
CA VAL A 129 7.81 7.40 -3.26
C VAL A 129 9.12 6.69 -2.95
N ARG A 130 9.42 6.47 -1.66
CA ARG A 130 10.58 5.72 -1.19
C ARG A 130 10.16 4.38 -0.57
N GLU A 131 10.74 3.29 -1.05
CA GLU A 131 10.58 1.97 -0.45
C GLU A 131 11.68 1.71 0.60
N ILE A 132 11.28 1.37 1.82
CA ILE A 132 12.15 1.17 2.98
C ILE A 132 12.19 -0.32 3.34
N PRO A 133 13.39 -0.94 3.41
CA PRO A 133 13.52 -2.33 3.85
C PRO A 133 13.14 -2.47 5.32
N PHE A 134 12.59 -3.63 5.68
CA PHE A 134 12.35 -3.99 7.08
C PHE A 134 12.47 -5.50 7.31
N ALA A 135 12.49 -5.89 8.59
CA ALA A 135 12.44 -7.29 9.00
C ALA A 135 10.98 -7.71 9.27
N LEU A 136 10.39 -8.45 8.34
CA LEU A 136 9.10 -9.08 8.51
C LEU A 136 9.27 -10.40 9.27
N ARG A 137 8.59 -10.53 10.42
CA ARG A 137 8.46 -11.81 11.15
C ARG A 137 6.99 -12.15 11.30
N GLN A 138 6.49 -13.07 10.46
CA GLN A 138 5.08 -13.43 10.45
C GLN A 138 4.90 -14.91 10.80
N ARG A 139 4.42 -15.18 12.02
CA ARG A 139 4.21 -16.54 12.55
C ARG A 139 2.73 -16.98 12.59
N ASN A 140 1.78 -16.05 12.56
CA ASN A 140 0.36 -16.32 12.78
C ASN A 140 -0.47 -16.43 11.49
N ASP A 141 -1.66 -17.00 11.62
CA ASP A 141 -2.63 -17.16 10.53
C ASP A 141 -3.22 -15.83 10.01
N THR A 142 -3.47 -15.76 8.70
CA THR A 142 -4.05 -14.57 8.06
C THR A 142 -5.56 -14.62 8.22
N ARG A 143 -6.19 -13.46 8.43
CA ARG A 143 -7.66 -13.32 8.36
C ARG A 143 -8.21 -13.31 6.92
N ILE A 144 -7.34 -13.33 5.91
CA ILE A 144 -7.69 -13.26 4.49
C ILE A 144 -7.71 -14.68 3.94
N ASP A 145 -8.88 -15.10 3.47
CA ASP A 145 -9.06 -16.34 2.72
C ASP A 145 -8.78 -16.05 1.26
N PHE A 146 -7.62 -16.50 0.78
CA PHE A 146 -7.16 -16.21 -0.57
C PHE A 146 -8.09 -16.75 -1.65
N LEU A 147 -8.69 -17.93 -1.47
CA LEU A 147 -9.58 -18.50 -2.47
C LEU A 147 -10.86 -17.68 -2.58
N ARG A 148 -11.35 -17.19 -1.44
CA ARG A 148 -12.56 -16.38 -1.38
C ARG A 148 -12.35 -14.94 -1.83
N ASP A 149 -11.23 -14.32 -1.47
CA ASP A 149 -10.98 -12.89 -1.69
C ASP A 149 -10.31 -12.60 -3.05
N SER A 150 -9.61 -13.57 -3.65
CA SER A 150 -8.90 -13.41 -4.94
C SER A 150 -9.75 -12.80 -6.08
N PRO A 151 -10.99 -13.25 -6.36
CA PRO A 151 -11.79 -12.68 -7.45
C PRO A 151 -12.07 -11.19 -7.26
N ARG A 152 -12.29 -10.77 -6.00
CA ARG A 152 -12.53 -9.36 -5.66
C ARG A 152 -11.26 -8.55 -5.83
N MET A 153 -10.14 -9.05 -5.33
CA MET A 153 -8.85 -8.37 -5.46
C MET A 153 -8.45 -8.20 -6.94
N PHE A 154 -8.64 -9.24 -7.77
CA PHE A 154 -8.36 -9.17 -9.20
C PHE A 154 -9.27 -8.15 -9.92
N ARG A 155 -10.59 -8.19 -9.63
CA ARG A 155 -11.54 -7.22 -10.17
C ARG A 155 -11.12 -5.79 -9.81
N ASP A 156 -10.74 -5.55 -8.56
CA ASP A 156 -10.34 -4.23 -8.10
C ASP A 156 -9.08 -3.73 -8.86
N LEU A 157 -8.07 -4.58 -9.06
CA LEU A 157 -6.90 -4.24 -9.88
C LEU A 157 -7.27 -3.93 -11.34
N PHE A 158 -8.17 -4.72 -11.92
CA PHE A 158 -8.68 -4.45 -13.27
C PHE A 158 -9.44 -3.13 -13.35
N LEU A 159 -10.21 -2.77 -12.32
CA LEU A 159 -10.88 -1.47 -12.22
C LEU A 159 -9.88 -0.32 -12.15
N ILE A 160 -8.76 -0.46 -11.43
CA ILE A 160 -7.67 0.55 -11.45
C ILE A 160 -7.21 0.78 -12.89
N ARG A 161 -6.91 -0.29 -13.62
CA ARG A 161 -6.46 -0.22 -15.01
C ARG A 161 -7.50 0.44 -15.91
N LEU A 162 -8.75 0.04 -15.80
CA LEU A 162 -9.85 0.56 -16.60
C LEU A 162 -10.12 2.04 -16.32
N ASN A 163 -10.14 2.44 -15.05
CA ASN A 163 -10.29 3.83 -14.63
C ASN A 163 -9.11 4.70 -15.12
N ALA A 164 -7.89 4.15 -15.11
CA ALA A 164 -6.72 4.83 -15.64
C ALA A 164 -6.84 5.09 -17.15
N LEU A 165 -7.30 4.09 -17.92
CA LEU A 165 -7.53 4.19 -19.37
C LEU A 165 -8.70 5.14 -19.72
N ARG A 166 -9.75 5.15 -18.90
CA ARG A 166 -10.92 6.04 -19.06
C ARG A 166 -10.66 7.48 -18.61
N GLY A 167 -9.50 7.78 -18.03
CA GLY A 167 -9.17 9.12 -17.55
C GLY A 167 -9.89 9.53 -16.26
N VAL A 168 -10.50 8.58 -15.53
CA VAL A 168 -11.27 8.84 -14.29
C VAL A 168 -10.44 9.55 -13.21
N TYR A 169 -9.13 9.27 -13.18
CA TYR A 169 -8.21 9.84 -12.19
C TYR A 169 -7.72 11.25 -12.55
N GLY A 170 -8.12 11.84 -13.70
CA GLY A 170 -7.58 13.12 -14.16
C GLY A 170 -6.09 13.05 -14.52
N ARG A 171 -5.46 14.15 -14.94
CA ARG A 171 -3.99 14.23 -14.92
C ARG A 171 -3.57 14.45 -13.47
#